data_AF-A0A3N0YPB6-F1
#
_entry.id   AF-A0A3N0YPB6-F1
#
_cell.length_a   1.000
_cell.length_b   1.000
_cell.length_c   1.000
_cell.angle_alpha   90.00
_cell.angle_beta   90.00
_cell.angle_gamma   90.00
#
_symmetry.space_group_name_H-M   'P 1'
#
loop_
_entity.id
_entity.type
_entity.pdbx_description
1 polymer ?
#
loop_
_entity_poly.entity_id
_entity_poly.type
_entity_poly.pdbx_seq_one_letter_code
_entity_poly.pdbx_strand_id
1 'polypeptide(L)'
;MGTTPTEVTQLKLGKLKVARKRLLQRYEHQPFVFCLAGLYGCQWRRYQRTHAQPGHCCCSKRESGSFALIILTFCLSLVFLYFWSEAQNDYNDFDWFNFGNLGFWFPWSIVLLILAVFLFTYVAVLLVTAPYLHIGGVVLMTLLSSPVAMHVFRLNMRVRRVAMMVYITVLLTLYLVPLGMHSPCIKERSSLGSAPALIGHRGAPMLAPENTYMSFEKALAAGADGLETDVTISYDGVPFLMHDKNLRRTTNVKDVFPNWTHTSPAMFTWRELQSLNAGSWFFSQDPFGTASSLSPDERLQAQNQLVCTLRAFLDLAAQYGKLVIFDLYRPPRGHPYRDAWISRTLDVIHNESSIHSSQVLWLPPELREFVQEIDPDLQQTTGEQAPVEELQLRHIARLNIHYSSMSEKEIRKYAVANISTNLYVISEPWLYSLAWCAGAHSVATNAVHILKNLQRPLFLMTPDEYRLMWTLTDITSLLLVVIVFVFHWWRERGLALSVDSSSVLEKGSYRQFRTEVNDVWSLSNMSSSDSEKQVPSL
;
A
#
# COMPACT_ATOMS: atom_id res chain seq x y z
N MET A 1 -31.18 -68.06 -7.20
CA MET A 1 -29.89 -68.14 -7.93
C MET A 1 -29.73 -66.80 -8.64
N GLY A 2 -28.67 -66.02 -8.53
CA GLY A 2 -27.35 -66.19 -7.90
C GLY A 2 -26.45 -65.12 -8.52
N THR A 3 -26.07 -64.12 -7.72
CA THR A 3 -24.75 -63.43 -7.69
C THR A 3 -23.96 -63.38 -9.00
N THR A 4 -23.64 -62.21 -9.58
CA THR A 4 -22.54 -61.34 -9.08
C THR A 4 -22.63 -59.88 -9.57
N PRO A 5 -22.44 -58.88 -8.69
CA PRO A 5 -22.15 -57.50 -9.08
C PRO A 5 -20.79 -57.04 -8.52
N THR A 6 -19.68 -57.32 -9.22
CA THR A 6 -18.35 -56.84 -8.77
C THR A 6 -17.34 -56.77 -9.92
N GLU A 7 -17.05 -55.56 -10.41
CA GLU A 7 -15.69 -55.22 -10.91
C GLU A 7 -15.46 -53.70 -11.07
N VAL A 8 -16.47 -52.93 -11.48
CA VAL A 8 -16.34 -51.48 -11.74
C VAL A 8 -16.09 -50.65 -10.45
N THR A 9 -16.47 -51.15 -9.28
CA THR A 9 -16.33 -50.44 -7.99
C THR A 9 -14.91 -50.43 -7.44
N GLN A 10 -14.10 -51.46 -7.65
CA GLN A 10 -12.74 -51.55 -7.08
C GLN A 10 -11.79 -50.52 -7.73
N LEU A 11 -11.84 -50.36 -9.05
CA LEU A 11 -10.90 -49.52 -9.80
C LEU A 11 -11.12 -48.01 -9.57
N LYS A 12 -12.37 -47.58 -9.40
CA LYS A 12 -12.70 -46.19 -9.01
C LYS A 12 -12.36 -45.91 -7.54
N LEU A 13 -12.64 -46.85 -6.63
CA LEU A 13 -12.32 -46.66 -5.20
C LEU A 13 -10.82 -46.73 -4.91
N GLY A 14 -10.06 -47.52 -5.67
CA GLY A 14 -8.59 -47.54 -5.64
C GLY A 14 -7.98 -46.20 -6.04
N LYS A 15 -8.42 -45.61 -7.17
CA LYS A 15 -7.98 -44.27 -7.61
C LYS A 15 -8.37 -43.18 -6.60
N LEU A 16 -9.58 -43.22 -6.02
CA LEU A 16 -9.97 -42.29 -4.94
C LEU A 16 -9.14 -42.47 -3.66
N LYS A 17 -8.82 -43.71 -3.25
CA LYS A 17 -7.96 -43.97 -2.08
C LYS A 17 -6.52 -43.50 -2.33
N VAL A 18 -5.98 -43.65 -3.55
CA VAL A 18 -4.65 -43.12 -3.90
C VAL A 18 -4.64 -41.59 -3.91
N ALA A 19 -5.67 -40.93 -4.47
CA ALA A 19 -5.82 -39.48 -4.42
C ALA A 19 -5.94 -38.97 -2.98
N ARG A 20 -6.80 -39.60 -2.16
CA ARG A 20 -7.02 -39.24 -0.75
C ARG A 20 -5.79 -39.51 0.13
N LYS A 21 -4.98 -40.54 -0.19
CA LYS A 21 -3.73 -40.84 0.52
C LYS A 21 -2.59 -39.89 0.12
N ARG A 22 -2.53 -39.45 -1.15
CA ARG A 22 -1.64 -38.35 -1.58
C ARG A 22 -1.99 -37.01 -0.93
N LEU A 23 -3.28 -36.73 -0.69
CA LEU A 23 -3.74 -35.55 0.05
C LEU A 23 -3.45 -35.58 1.57
N LEU A 24 -3.01 -36.72 2.13
CA LEU A 24 -2.87 -36.93 3.57
C LEU A 24 -1.44 -37.30 4.04
N GLN A 25 -0.41 -37.25 3.18
CA GLN A 25 0.97 -37.58 3.56
C GLN A 25 2.02 -36.56 3.11
N ARG A 26 2.02 -35.38 3.75
CA ARG A 26 3.19 -34.75 4.42
C ARG A 26 2.85 -33.33 4.87
N TYR A 27 2.49 -33.20 6.14
CA TYR A 27 2.62 -31.94 6.88
C TYR A 27 3.85 -32.05 7.77
N GLU A 28 4.97 -31.45 7.36
CA GLU A 28 6.03 -31.11 8.31
C GLU A 28 5.70 -29.73 8.89
N HIS A 29 5.38 -29.72 10.18
CA HIS A 29 5.15 -28.49 10.92
C HIS A 29 6.48 -27.79 11.18
N GLN A 30 6.79 -26.76 10.38
CA GLN A 30 7.67 -25.67 10.81
C GLN A 30 6.80 -24.50 11.30
N PRO A 31 6.36 -24.50 12.57
CA PRO A 31 5.52 -23.42 13.11
C PRO A 31 6.20 -22.05 13.01
N PHE A 32 7.54 -22.04 13.02
CA PHE A 32 8.36 -20.84 12.86
C PHE A 32 8.18 -20.15 11.50
N VAL A 33 8.12 -20.92 10.40
CA VAL A 33 7.94 -20.36 9.04
C VAL A 33 6.51 -19.87 8.83
N PHE A 34 5.51 -20.56 9.41
CA PHE A 34 4.12 -20.10 9.41
C PHE A 34 3.95 -18.79 10.20
N CYS A 35 4.58 -18.69 11.37
CA CYS A 35 4.57 -17.47 12.19
C CYS A 35 5.23 -16.30 11.46
N LEU A 36 6.41 -16.52 10.84
CA LEU A 36 7.09 -15.50 10.02
C LEU A 36 6.25 -15.04 8.82
N ALA A 37 5.64 -15.96 8.07
CA ALA A 37 4.83 -15.60 6.90
C ALA A 37 3.54 -14.85 7.30
N GLY A 38 2.91 -15.21 8.42
CA GLY A 38 1.76 -14.50 8.97
C GLY A 38 2.10 -13.10 9.46
N LEU A 39 3.24 -12.94 10.16
CA LEU A 39 3.69 -11.65 10.71
C LEU A 39 4.18 -10.65 9.64
N TYR A 40 4.92 -11.11 8.62
CA TYR A 40 5.48 -10.19 7.61
C TYR A 40 4.56 -9.93 6.40
N GLY A 41 3.52 -10.75 6.20
CA GLY A 41 2.63 -10.61 5.03
C GLY A 41 1.13 -10.53 5.34
N CYS A 42 0.70 -10.68 6.60
CA CYS A 42 -0.72 -10.86 6.97
C CYS A 42 -1.46 -12.02 6.24
N GLN A 43 -0.72 -12.92 5.58
CA GLN A 43 -1.27 -14.01 4.78
C GLN A 43 -1.45 -15.29 5.61
N TRP A 44 -2.54 -15.35 6.37
CA TRP A 44 -2.86 -16.49 7.26
C TRP A 44 -3.49 -17.71 6.55
N ARG A 45 -3.53 -17.76 5.21
CA ARG A 45 -4.10 -18.88 4.45
C ARG A 45 -3.04 -19.91 4.06
N ARG A 46 -3.40 -21.21 4.20
CA ARG A 46 -2.56 -22.38 3.87
C ARG A 46 -2.03 -22.31 2.43
N TYR A 47 -0.73 -22.13 2.28
CA TYR A 47 -0.03 -22.39 1.03
C TYR A 47 0.34 -23.87 0.89
N GLN A 48 0.03 -24.47 -0.25
CA GLN A 48 0.43 -25.83 -0.59
C GLN A 48 1.67 -25.76 -1.50
N ARG A 49 2.88 -25.73 -0.90
CA ARG A 49 4.14 -25.68 -1.66
C ARG A 49 4.54 -27.07 -2.18
N THR A 50 4.78 -27.15 -3.49
CA THR A 50 5.40 -28.29 -4.16
C THR A 50 6.88 -28.44 -3.76
N HIS A 51 7.38 -29.69 -3.83
CA HIS A 51 8.73 -30.05 -3.39
C HIS A 51 9.85 -29.34 -4.18
N ALA A 52 10.65 -28.53 -3.49
CA ALA A 52 12.02 -28.27 -3.90
C ALA A 52 12.92 -29.43 -3.42
N GLN A 53 13.89 -29.84 -4.24
CA GLN A 53 14.87 -30.87 -3.87
C GLN A 53 15.93 -30.30 -2.88
N PRO A 54 16.50 -31.13 -1.99
CA PRO A 54 17.47 -30.67 -1.00
C PRO A 54 18.87 -30.53 -1.61
N GLY A 55 19.34 -29.29 -1.82
CA GLY A 55 20.68 -29.03 -2.32
C GLY A 55 21.09 -27.56 -2.19
N HIS A 56 21.99 -27.29 -1.24
CA HIS A 56 22.52 -25.98 -0.83
C HIS A 56 21.53 -24.96 -0.23
N CYS A 57 22.04 -24.21 0.74
CA CYS A 57 21.29 -23.21 1.50
C CYS A 57 21.08 -21.95 0.65
N CYS A 58 19.83 -21.64 0.31
CA CYS A 58 19.51 -20.50 -0.56
C CYS A 58 19.70 -19.12 0.10
N CYS A 59 19.97 -19.03 1.40
CA CYS A 59 20.16 -17.76 2.08
C CYS A 59 21.57 -17.23 1.85
N SER A 60 21.68 -16.12 1.12
CA SER A 60 22.90 -15.31 1.07
C SER A 60 23.30 -14.87 2.48
N LYS A 61 24.61 -14.80 2.78
CA LYS A 61 25.10 -14.23 4.06
C LYS A 61 24.55 -12.81 4.32
N ARG A 62 24.21 -12.08 3.25
CA ARG A 62 23.56 -10.76 3.34
C ARG A 62 22.11 -10.85 3.81
N GLU A 63 21.37 -11.85 3.37
CA GLU A 63 19.97 -12.10 3.77
C GLU A 63 19.88 -12.62 5.21
N SER A 64 20.82 -13.47 5.64
CA SER A 64 20.96 -13.83 7.06
C SER A 64 21.26 -12.61 7.94
N GLY A 65 22.07 -11.65 7.45
CA GLY A 65 22.29 -10.37 8.11
C GLY A 65 21.04 -9.51 8.19
N SER A 66 20.29 -9.39 7.10
CA SER A 66 18.98 -8.70 7.08
C SER A 66 17.97 -9.36 8.02
N PHE A 67 17.94 -10.69 8.12
CA PHE A 67 17.07 -11.41 9.05
C PHE A 67 17.44 -11.14 10.51
N ALA A 68 18.73 -11.09 10.85
CA ALA A 68 19.20 -10.69 12.19
C ALA A 68 18.82 -9.23 12.52
N LEU A 69 18.95 -8.32 11.55
CA LEU A 69 18.50 -6.93 11.69
C LEU A 69 16.98 -6.86 11.93
N ILE A 70 16.19 -7.63 11.19
CA ILE A 70 14.73 -7.69 11.31
C ILE A 70 14.30 -8.25 12.68
N ILE A 71 14.97 -9.29 13.19
CA ILE A 71 14.74 -9.79 14.56
C ILE A 71 15.09 -8.71 15.60
N LEU A 72 16.22 -8.02 15.43
CA LEU A 72 16.62 -6.92 16.32
C LEU A 72 15.57 -5.80 16.32
N THR A 73 15.05 -5.42 15.15
CA THR A 73 13.98 -4.42 15.03
C THR A 73 12.68 -4.91 15.67
N PHE A 74 12.29 -6.18 15.50
CA PHE A 74 11.12 -6.75 16.16
C PHE A 74 11.27 -6.78 17.69
N CYS A 75 12.45 -7.13 18.20
CA CYS A 75 12.76 -7.05 19.63
C CYS A 75 12.71 -5.60 20.15
N LEU A 76 13.23 -4.62 19.39
CA LEU A 76 13.09 -3.20 19.69
C LEU A 76 11.63 -2.74 19.67
N SER A 77 10.83 -3.23 18.72
CA SER A 77 9.38 -2.95 18.66
C SER A 77 8.61 -3.61 19.80
N LEU A 78 9.01 -4.77 20.30
CA LEU A 78 8.45 -5.39 21.51
C LEU A 78 8.83 -4.62 22.78
N VAL A 79 10.07 -4.15 22.88
CA VAL A 79 10.50 -3.24 23.96
C VAL A 79 9.70 -1.94 23.90
N PHE A 80 9.49 -1.38 22.71
CA PHE A 80 8.64 -0.20 22.50
C PHE A 80 7.16 -0.48 22.83
N LEU A 81 6.62 -1.64 22.50
CA LEU A 81 5.25 -2.05 22.86
C LEU A 81 5.07 -2.26 24.36
N TYR A 82 6.09 -2.79 25.04
CA TYR A 82 6.15 -2.88 26.49
C TYR A 82 6.14 -1.49 27.11
N PHE A 83 7.06 -0.59 26.69
CA PHE A 83 7.06 0.80 27.16
C PHE A 83 5.80 1.59 26.79
N TRP A 84 5.16 1.29 25.65
CA TRP A 84 3.86 1.85 25.28
C TRP A 84 2.73 1.35 26.20
N SER A 85 2.75 0.06 26.56
CA SER A 85 1.79 -0.54 27.48
C SER A 85 1.97 0.00 28.91
N GLU A 86 3.20 0.27 29.33
CA GLU A 86 3.50 0.96 30.60
C GLU A 86 3.09 2.45 30.54
N ALA A 87 3.34 3.14 29.43
CA ALA A 87 2.93 4.53 29.23
C ALA A 87 1.40 4.71 29.11
N GLN A 88 0.68 3.68 28.67
CA GLN A 88 -0.79 3.64 28.75
C GLN A 88 -1.30 3.45 30.19
N ASN A 89 -0.43 3.10 31.15
CA ASN A 89 -0.80 2.83 32.54
C ASN A 89 -0.60 4.06 33.45
N ASP A 90 0.46 4.86 33.26
CA ASP A 90 0.45 6.29 33.63
C ASP A 90 1.54 7.09 32.87
N TYR A 91 1.13 8.12 32.13
CA TYR A 91 2.06 9.07 31.50
C TYR A 91 2.88 9.86 32.54
N ASN A 92 2.29 10.11 33.72
CA ASN A 92 2.92 10.91 34.76
C ASN A 92 4.12 10.19 35.38
N ASP A 93 4.09 8.86 35.53
CA ASP A 93 5.17 8.10 36.16
C ASP A 93 6.45 8.08 35.30
N PHE A 94 6.33 8.05 33.97
CA PHE A 94 7.50 8.17 33.10
C PHE A 94 8.14 9.57 33.20
N ASP A 95 7.34 10.63 33.17
CA ASP A 95 7.86 11.99 33.30
C ASP A 95 8.36 12.27 34.74
N TRP A 96 7.76 11.65 35.78
CA TRP A 96 8.26 11.65 37.17
C TRP A 96 9.57 10.89 37.36
N PHE A 97 9.73 9.73 36.71
CA PHE A 97 10.99 8.98 36.73
C PHE A 97 12.12 9.79 36.09
N ASN A 98 11.83 10.46 34.97
CA ASN A 98 12.79 11.37 34.34
C ASN A 98 13.04 12.62 35.23
N PHE A 99 12.02 13.19 35.87
CA PHE A 99 12.17 14.28 36.84
C PHE A 99 13.08 13.89 38.01
N GLY A 100 12.86 12.73 38.63
CA GLY A 100 13.65 12.24 39.76
C GLY A 100 15.12 12.00 39.43
N ASN A 101 15.43 11.65 38.18
CA ASN A 101 16.80 11.42 37.72
C ASN A 101 17.48 12.68 37.14
N LEU A 102 16.73 13.60 36.53
CA LEU A 102 17.26 14.79 35.83
C LEU A 102 17.16 16.09 36.66
N GLY A 103 16.31 16.11 37.69
CA GLY A 103 16.11 17.24 38.59
C GLY A 103 15.27 18.40 38.04
N PHE A 104 14.68 18.29 36.86
CA PHE A 104 13.79 19.31 36.26
C PHE A 104 12.62 18.65 35.51
N TRP A 105 11.44 19.28 35.56
CA TRP A 105 10.22 18.69 35.00
C TRP A 105 10.07 19.03 33.52
N PHE A 106 9.82 18.02 32.70
CA PHE A 106 9.61 18.18 31.26
C PHE A 106 8.81 16.99 30.71
N PRO A 107 7.83 17.21 29.80
CA PRO A 107 6.96 16.16 29.28
C PRO A 107 7.65 15.35 28.16
N TRP A 108 8.62 14.52 28.56
CA TRP A 108 9.38 13.66 27.66
C TRP A 108 8.48 12.66 26.92
N SER A 109 7.43 12.17 27.60
CA SER A 109 6.40 11.30 27.04
C SER A 109 5.78 11.86 25.76
N ILE A 110 5.34 13.13 25.78
CA ILE A 110 4.71 13.83 24.66
C ILE A 110 5.70 14.03 23.52
N VAL A 111 6.95 14.39 23.82
CA VAL A 111 8.01 14.57 22.80
C VAL A 111 8.32 13.26 22.10
N LEU A 112 8.37 12.14 22.82
CA LEU A 112 8.58 10.81 22.25
C LEU A 112 7.38 10.32 21.41
N LEU A 113 6.14 10.61 21.85
CA LEU A 113 4.92 10.34 21.07
C LEU A 113 4.93 11.09 19.73
N ILE A 114 5.24 12.39 19.76
CA ILE A 114 5.35 13.23 18.56
C ILE A 114 6.46 12.68 17.65
N LEU A 115 7.64 12.36 18.21
CA LEU A 115 8.76 11.79 17.46
C LEU A 115 8.38 10.46 16.80
N ALA A 116 7.66 9.58 17.49
CA ALA A 116 7.21 8.29 16.97
C ALA A 116 6.18 8.44 15.83
N VAL A 117 5.22 9.37 15.96
CA VAL A 117 4.27 9.69 14.89
C VAL A 117 4.99 10.24 13.66
N PHE A 118 5.92 11.19 13.84
CA PHE A 118 6.76 11.67 12.74
C PHE A 118 7.59 10.55 12.10
N LEU A 119 8.21 9.67 12.89
CA LEU A 119 9.02 8.56 12.38
C LEU A 119 8.17 7.56 11.57
N PHE A 120 6.97 7.24 12.04
CA PHE A 120 6.05 6.32 11.36
C PHE A 120 5.51 6.92 10.05
N THR A 121 5.06 8.18 10.07
CA THR A 121 4.63 8.90 8.87
C THR A 121 5.79 9.06 7.87
N TYR A 122 6.99 9.34 8.36
CA TYR A 122 8.21 9.39 7.55
C TYR A 122 8.50 8.03 6.90
N VAL A 123 8.40 6.92 7.62
CA VAL A 123 8.59 5.55 7.08
C VAL A 123 7.55 5.19 6.02
N ALA A 124 6.30 5.60 6.19
CA ALA A 124 5.27 5.42 5.17
C ALA A 124 5.56 6.22 3.88
N VAL A 125 6.09 7.44 4.00
CA VAL A 125 6.51 8.28 2.84
C VAL A 125 7.82 7.78 2.22
N LEU A 126 8.76 7.26 3.03
CA LEU A 126 10.03 6.67 2.62
C LEU A 126 9.80 5.52 1.60
N LEU A 127 8.76 4.72 1.83
CA LEU A 127 8.42 3.54 1.00
C LEU A 127 7.89 3.86 -0.41
N VAL A 128 7.41 5.08 -0.66
CA VAL A 128 6.74 5.44 -1.94
C VAL A 128 7.61 6.36 -2.81
N THR A 129 8.52 7.16 -2.22
CA THR A 129 9.21 8.28 -2.90
C THR A 129 10.73 8.16 -2.93
N ALA A 130 11.24 6.93 -2.87
CA ALA A 130 12.61 6.60 -2.49
C ALA A 130 13.74 7.47 -3.15
N PRO A 131 13.74 7.80 -4.46
CA PRO A 131 14.80 8.63 -5.07
C PRO A 131 14.81 10.09 -4.59
N TYR A 132 13.64 10.68 -4.36
CA TYR A 132 13.48 12.08 -3.93
C TYR A 132 13.73 12.25 -2.44
N LEU A 133 13.37 11.20 -1.70
CA LEU A 133 13.64 11.00 -0.30
C LEU A 133 15.13 10.89 0.04
N HIS A 134 15.95 10.25 -0.82
CA HIS A 134 17.41 10.30 -0.69
C HIS A 134 17.90 11.75 -0.68
N ILE A 135 17.45 12.55 -1.66
CA ILE A 135 17.78 13.98 -1.74
C ILE A 135 17.30 14.71 -0.48
N GLY A 136 16.07 14.45 -0.02
CA GLY A 136 15.53 15.03 1.21
C GLY A 136 16.35 14.69 2.46
N GLY A 137 16.79 13.43 2.61
CA GLY A 137 17.63 12.98 3.72
C GLY A 137 19.03 13.59 3.70
N VAL A 138 19.65 13.68 2.52
CA VAL A 138 20.94 14.35 2.32
C VAL A 138 20.83 15.86 2.61
N VAL A 139 19.78 16.53 2.12
CA VAL A 139 19.49 17.94 2.44
C VAL A 139 19.29 18.13 3.95
N LEU A 140 18.50 17.29 4.62
CA LEU A 140 18.28 17.35 6.06
C LEU A 140 19.59 17.20 6.84
N MET A 141 20.43 16.21 6.51
CA MET A 141 21.74 16.02 7.16
C MET A 141 22.70 17.17 6.88
N THR A 142 22.59 17.80 5.71
CA THR A 142 23.35 19.02 5.36
C THR A 142 22.90 20.21 6.21
N LEU A 143 21.58 20.40 6.42
CA LEU A 143 21.04 21.44 7.30
C LEU A 143 21.42 21.20 8.77
N LEU A 144 21.39 19.94 9.22
CA LEU A 144 21.82 19.55 10.56
C LEU A 144 23.33 19.69 10.80
N SER A 145 24.16 19.89 9.76
CA SER A 145 25.61 20.09 9.94
C SER A 145 25.95 21.28 10.85
N SER A 146 25.19 22.37 10.77
CA SER A 146 25.40 23.60 11.56
C SER A 146 25.14 23.42 13.07
N PRO A 147 23.95 22.95 13.51
CA PRO A 147 23.73 22.65 14.92
C PRO A 147 24.65 21.53 15.43
N VAL A 148 24.95 20.51 14.62
CA VAL A 148 25.90 19.45 15.02
C VAL A 148 27.30 20.03 15.23
N ALA A 149 27.86 20.78 14.28
CA ALA A 149 29.17 21.40 14.40
C ALA A 149 29.26 22.29 15.66
N MET A 150 28.24 23.12 15.90
CA MET A 150 28.18 24.02 17.06
C MET A 150 28.24 23.31 18.42
N HIS A 151 27.64 22.12 18.54
CA HIS A 151 27.67 21.34 19.79
C HIS A 151 28.92 20.47 19.89
N VAL A 152 29.33 19.83 18.79
CA VAL A 152 30.48 18.90 18.72
C VAL A 152 31.77 19.54 19.24
N PHE A 153 32.08 20.79 18.88
CA PHE A 153 33.32 21.44 19.35
C PHE A 153 33.32 21.79 20.84
N ARG A 154 32.14 21.94 21.46
CA ARG A 154 31.97 22.20 22.90
C ARG A 154 31.97 20.93 23.77
N LEU A 155 31.91 19.75 23.16
CA LEU A 155 31.84 18.47 23.86
C LEU A 155 33.22 17.88 24.20
N ASN A 156 33.26 17.13 25.31
CA ASN A 156 34.44 16.39 25.76
C ASN A 156 35.00 15.46 24.67
N MET A 157 36.33 15.35 24.57
CA MET A 157 37.06 14.63 23.51
C MET A 157 36.51 13.23 23.16
N ARG A 158 36.03 12.45 24.14
CA ARG A 158 35.44 11.13 23.92
C ARG A 158 34.06 11.23 23.25
N VAL A 159 33.16 12.04 23.81
CA VAL A 159 31.80 12.29 23.28
C VAL A 159 31.87 12.93 21.89
N ARG A 160 32.79 13.87 21.69
CA ARG A 160 33.05 14.52 20.41
C ARG A 160 33.41 13.53 19.30
N ARG A 161 34.29 12.56 19.59
CA ARG A 161 34.63 11.49 18.63
C ARG A 161 33.43 10.61 18.31
N VAL A 162 32.65 10.20 19.31
CA VAL A 162 31.46 9.36 19.10
C VAL A 162 30.40 10.09 18.27
N ALA A 163 30.07 11.34 18.60
CA ALA A 163 29.09 12.14 17.87
C ALA A 163 29.48 12.35 16.39
N MET A 164 30.76 12.64 16.12
CA MET A 164 31.27 12.75 14.74
C MET A 164 31.23 11.42 14.00
N MET A 165 31.60 10.31 14.64
CA MET A 165 31.53 8.99 14.03
C MET A 165 30.09 8.62 13.66
N VAL A 166 29.11 8.88 14.54
CA VAL A 166 27.68 8.66 14.24
C VAL A 166 27.22 9.53 13.07
N TYR A 167 27.49 10.84 13.09
CA TYR A 167 27.09 11.75 12.01
C TYR A 167 27.68 11.35 10.65
N ILE A 168 28.99 11.05 10.61
CA ILE A 168 29.68 10.59 9.39
C ILE A 168 29.13 9.23 8.93
N THR A 169 28.82 8.31 9.85
CA THR A 169 28.28 6.99 9.49
C THR A 169 26.90 7.10 8.87
N VAL A 170 26.02 7.94 9.43
CA VAL A 170 24.68 8.20 8.87
C VAL A 170 24.79 8.89 7.51
N LEU A 171 25.65 9.89 7.38
CA LEU A 171 25.86 10.63 6.12
C LEU A 171 26.43 9.72 5.02
N LEU A 172 27.47 8.94 5.32
CA LEU A 172 28.05 7.95 4.39
C LEU A 172 27.04 6.85 4.03
N THR A 173 26.20 6.43 4.98
CA THR A 173 25.13 5.47 4.69
C THR A 173 24.16 6.06 3.67
N LEU A 174 23.70 7.30 3.86
CA LEU A 174 22.81 7.98 2.93
C LEU A 174 23.42 8.10 1.52
N TYR A 175 24.67 8.58 1.41
CA TYR A 175 25.39 8.65 0.13
C TYR A 175 25.52 7.30 -0.59
N LEU A 176 25.51 6.18 0.15
CA LEU A 176 25.58 4.83 -0.43
C LEU A 176 24.20 4.17 -0.65
N VAL A 177 23.10 4.72 -0.13
CA VAL A 177 21.74 4.19 -0.34
C VAL A 177 21.39 4.05 -1.83
N PRO A 178 21.65 5.04 -2.71
CA PRO A 178 21.33 4.96 -4.15
C PRO A 178 21.89 3.73 -4.88
N LEU A 179 23.02 3.16 -4.44
CA LEU A 179 23.57 1.92 -5.00
C LEU A 179 22.67 0.69 -4.77
N GLY A 180 21.86 0.70 -3.72
CA GLY A 180 20.91 -0.38 -3.41
C GLY A 180 19.53 -0.18 -4.03
N MET A 181 19.25 0.99 -4.59
CA MET A 181 17.92 1.38 -5.04
C MET A 181 17.61 0.81 -6.42
N HIS A 182 16.51 0.07 -6.51
CA HIS A 182 15.99 -0.48 -7.75
C HIS A 182 14.61 0.10 -8.00
N SER A 183 14.41 0.71 -9.16
CA SER A 183 13.11 1.22 -9.61
C SER A 183 12.93 0.87 -11.09
N PRO A 184 11.75 0.39 -11.51
CA PRO A 184 11.49 0.07 -12.92
C PRO A 184 11.62 1.31 -13.81
N CYS A 185 11.48 2.52 -13.27
CA CYS A 185 11.59 3.78 -14.01
C CYS A 185 13.02 4.30 -14.17
N ILE A 186 14.05 3.63 -13.62
CA ILE A 186 15.46 3.93 -13.91
C ILE A 186 15.89 3.07 -15.10
N LYS A 187 15.61 3.56 -16.32
CA LYS A 187 15.83 2.81 -17.57
C LYS A 187 16.04 3.74 -18.75
N GLU A 188 16.66 3.21 -19.81
CA GLU A 188 16.82 3.96 -21.06
C GLU A 188 15.48 4.32 -21.68
N ARG A 189 15.34 5.55 -22.17
CA ARG A 189 14.09 6.06 -22.76
C ARG A 189 13.66 5.24 -23.98
N SER A 190 14.62 4.73 -24.75
CA SER A 190 14.40 3.81 -25.89
C SER A 190 13.94 2.41 -25.49
N SER A 191 14.07 2.03 -24.21
CA SER A 191 13.62 0.73 -23.67
C SER A 191 12.24 0.78 -23.01
N LEU A 192 11.60 1.95 -23.01
CA LEU A 192 10.22 2.10 -22.55
C LEU A 192 9.26 1.58 -23.62
N GLY A 193 8.32 0.70 -23.23
CA GLY A 193 7.27 0.23 -24.12
C GLY A 193 6.17 1.26 -24.34
N SER A 194 5.15 0.89 -25.11
CA SER A 194 3.91 1.67 -25.21
C SER A 194 3.26 1.88 -23.84
N ALA A 195 2.47 2.94 -23.70
CA ALA A 195 1.64 3.16 -22.53
C ALA A 195 0.69 1.96 -22.31
N PRO A 196 0.48 1.51 -21.05
CA PRO A 196 -0.50 0.47 -20.76
C PRO A 196 -1.90 0.91 -21.19
N ALA A 197 -2.65 0.03 -21.84
CA ALA A 197 -4.03 0.32 -22.23
C ALA A 197 -4.92 0.57 -21.00
N LEU A 198 -5.82 1.55 -21.08
CA LEU A 198 -6.68 1.93 -19.96
C LEU A 198 -8.03 1.21 -20.03
N ILE A 199 -8.30 0.36 -19.04
CA ILE A 199 -9.60 -0.30 -18.85
C ILE A 199 -10.39 0.49 -17.82
N GLY A 200 -11.58 0.96 -18.18
CA GLY A 200 -12.45 1.71 -17.26
C GLY A 200 -13.06 0.79 -16.19
N HIS A 201 -12.54 0.83 -14.97
CA HIS A 201 -13.01 0.02 -13.84
C HIS A 201 -14.41 0.50 -13.42
N ARG A 202 -15.43 -0.34 -13.62
CA ARG A 202 -16.86 0.00 -13.49
C ARG A 202 -17.28 1.23 -14.30
N GLY A 203 -16.63 1.42 -15.45
CA GLY A 203 -16.72 2.62 -16.28
C GLY A 203 -15.71 3.70 -15.85
N ALA A 204 -16.18 4.92 -15.60
CA ALA A 204 -15.41 6.04 -15.10
C ALA A 204 -16.01 6.55 -13.78
N PRO A 205 -15.84 5.83 -12.67
CA PRO A 205 -16.49 6.13 -11.39
C PRO A 205 -16.03 7.45 -10.72
N MET A 206 -14.98 8.10 -11.24
CA MET A 206 -14.64 9.49 -10.88
C MET A 206 -15.44 10.55 -11.66
N LEU A 207 -16.21 10.18 -12.69
CA LEU A 207 -16.97 11.10 -13.55
C LEU A 207 -18.48 10.81 -13.56
N ALA A 208 -18.91 9.62 -13.14
CA ALA A 208 -20.30 9.21 -13.11
C ALA A 208 -20.51 8.04 -12.13
N PRO A 209 -21.75 7.70 -11.74
CA PRO A 209 -22.02 6.61 -10.80
C PRO A 209 -21.55 5.25 -11.34
N GLU A 210 -20.78 4.49 -10.57
CA GLU A 210 -20.18 3.22 -11.01
C GLU A 210 -21.21 2.19 -11.53
N ASN A 211 -20.82 1.36 -12.51
CA ASN A 211 -21.67 0.31 -13.10
C ASN A 211 -23.01 0.81 -13.72
N THR A 212 -23.08 2.10 -14.09
CA THR A 212 -24.20 2.70 -14.84
C THR A 212 -23.82 2.98 -16.29
N TYR A 213 -24.81 3.07 -17.19
CA TYR A 213 -24.60 3.32 -18.62
C TYR A 213 -23.77 4.60 -18.86
N MET A 214 -24.11 5.70 -18.18
CA MET A 214 -23.35 6.95 -18.26
C MET A 214 -21.89 6.80 -17.83
N SER A 215 -21.56 5.93 -16.87
CA SER A 215 -20.18 5.70 -16.44
C SER A 215 -19.34 5.01 -17.52
N PHE A 216 -19.93 4.08 -18.27
CA PHE A 216 -19.27 3.47 -19.42
C PHE A 216 -19.13 4.47 -20.58
N GLU A 217 -20.16 5.26 -20.89
CA GLU A 217 -20.04 6.36 -21.87
C GLU A 217 -18.93 7.35 -21.50
N LYS A 218 -18.83 7.73 -20.22
CA LYS A 218 -17.77 8.62 -19.72
C LYS A 218 -16.37 7.99 -19.83
N ALA A 219 -16.22 6.69 -19.60
CA ALA A 219 -14.95 6.00 -19.81
C ALA A 219 -14.54 6.00 -21.29
N LEU A 220 -15.48 5.70 -22.19
CA LEU A 220 -15.26 5.69 -23.64
C LEU A 220 -14.91 7.11 -24.15
N ALA A 221 -15.65 8.12 -23.72
CA ALA A 221 -15.39 9.53 -24.05
C ALA A 221 -14.04 10.03 -23.49
N ALA A 222 -13.61 9.52 -22.33
CA ALA A 222 -12.28 9.77 -21.77
C ALA A 222 -11.14 8.99 -22.47
N GLY A 223 -11.45 8.18 -23.49
CA GLY A 223 -10.47 7.44 -24.28
C GLY A 223 -10.08 6.09 -23.70
N ALA A 224 -10.96 5.41 -22.97
CA ALA A 224 -10.73 4.04 -22.53
C ALA A 224 -10.51 3.07 -23.72
N ASP A 225 -9.62 2.12 -23.52
CA ASP A 225 -9.23 1.09 -24.48
C ASP A 225 -10.01 -0.22 -24.24
N GLY A 226 -10.59 -0.38 -23.03
CA GLY A 226 -11.56 -1.41 -22.67
C GLY A 226 -12.44 -0.97 -21.49
N LEU A 227 -13.42 -1.79 -21.12
CA LEU A 227 -14.30 -1.57 -19.97
C LEU A 227 -14.27 -2.77 -19.03
N GLU A 228 -14.42 -2.51 -17.73
CA GLU A 228 -14.55 -3.53 -16.70
C GLU A 228 -15.84 -3.33 -15.89
N THR A 229 -16.42 -4.43 -15.39
CA THR A 229 -17.64 -4.40 -14.57
C THR A 229 -17.82 -5.68 -13.74
N ASP A 230 -18.85 -5.70 -12.90
CA ASP A 230 -19.22 -6.78 -11.99
C ASP A 230 -20.59 -7.32 -12.38
N VAL A 231 -20.71 -8.61 -12.72
CA VAL A 231 -21.95 -9.21 -13.23
C VAL A 231 -22.58 -10.15 -12.20
N THR A 232 -23.88 -10.02 -11.99
CA THR A 232 -24.70 -11.02 -11.31
C THR A 232 -26.02 -11.23 -12.08
N ILE A 233 -26.92 -12.10 -11.59
CA ILE A 233 -28.17 -12.45 -12.28
C ILE A 233 -29.35 -12.22 -11.34
N SER A 234 -30.42 -11.59 -11.83
CA SER A 234 -31.66 -11.38 -11.09
C SER A 234 -32.44 -12.69 -10.88
N TYR A 235 -33.40 -12.66 -9.95
CA TYR A 235 -34.17 -13.84 -9.56
C TYR A 235 -34.94 -14.47 -10.74
N ASP A 236 -35.38 -13.65 -11.69
CA ASP A 236 -36.07 -13.99 -12.93
C ASP A 236 -35.14 -14.26 -14.13
N GLY A 237 -33.82 -14.06 -14.01
CA GLY A 237 -32.83 -14.56 -14.98
C GLY A 237 -32.19 -13.52 -15.89
N VAL A 238 -32.26 -12.23 -15.55
CA VAL A 238 -31.62 -11.14 -16.31
C VAL A 238 -30.24 -10.85 -15.71
N PRO A 239 -29.13 -11.02 -16.47
CA PRO A 239 -27.81 -10.61 -16.00
C PRO A 239 -27.67 -9.08 -15.96
N PHE A 240 -27.19 -8.57 -14.84
CA PHE A 240 -27.09 -7.13 -14.55
C PHE A 240 -25.83 -6.79 -13.76
N LEU A 241 -25.51 -5.50 -13.71
CA LEU A 241 -24.24 -5.02 -13.18
C LEU A 241 -24.35 -4.60 -11.71
N MET A 242 -23.59 -5.26 -10.82
CA MET A 242 -23.53 -4.93 -9.39
C MET A 242 -22.31 -5.56 -8.71
N HIS A 243 -21.43 -4.72 -8.15
CA HIS A 243 -20.28 -5.14 -7.33
C HIS A 243 -20.69 -5.63 -5.94
N ASP A 244 -21.57 -4.88 -5.28
CA ASP A 244 -21.81 -5.03 -3.85
C ASP A 244 -22.72 -6.22 -3.54
N LYS A 245 -22.50 -6.85 -2.38
CA LYS A 245 -23.34 -7.95 -1.87
C LYS A 245 -24.76 -7.53 -1.45
N ASN A 246 -25.08 -6.25 -1.52
CA ASN A 246 -26.39 -5.64 -1.26
C ASN A 246 -26.46 -4.28 -1.98
N LEU A 247 -27.65 -3.72 -2.11
CA LEU A 247 -27.92 -2.54 -2.94
C LEU A 247 -27.74 -1.19 -2.19
N ARG A 248 -27.28 -1.19 -0.92
CA ARG A 248 -27.38 -0.01 -0.01
C ARG A 248 -26.44 1.15 -0.30
N ARG A 249 -25.32 0.90 -0.99
CA ARG A 249 -24.29 1.91 -1.28
C ARG A 249 -24.59 2.66 -2.58
N THR A 250 -24.99 1.92 -3.61
CA THR A 250 -25.10 2.38 -4.99
C THR A 250 -26.54 2.55 -5.48
N THR A 251 -27.55 2.38 -4.62
CA THR A 251 -28.96 2.63 -4.98
C THR A 251 -29.79 3.20 -3.83
N ASN A 252 -31.01 3.65 -4.15
CA ASN A 252 -32.04 4.06 -3.19
C ASN A 252 -32.87 2.89 -2.57
N VAL A 253 -32.33 1.66 -2.53
CA VAL A 253 -33.03 0.47 -1.97
C VAL A 253 -33.59 0.67 -0.56
N LYS A 254 -33.00 1.56 0.25
CA LYS A 254 -33.49 1.88 1.61
C LYS A 254 -34.87 2.53 1.60
N ASP A 255 -35.17 3.29 0.56
CA ASP A 255 -36.40 4.07 0.44
C ASP A 255 -37.50 3.25 -0.27
N VAL A 256 -37.11 2.43 -1.26
CA VAL A 256 -38.03 1.60 -2.06
C VAL A 256 -38.33 0.24 -1.41
N PHE A 257 -37.32 -0.41 -0.82
CA PHE A 257 -37.44 -1.75 -0.22
C PHE A 257 -36.74 -1.83 1.16
N PRO A 258 -37.17 -1.04 2.18
CA PRO A 258 -36.48 -0.91 3.46
C PRO A 258 -36.19 -2.25 4.16
N ASN A 259 -37.15 -3.17 4.11
CA ASN A 259 -37.06 -4.49 4.73
C ASN A 259 -36.04 -5.43 4.03
N TRP A 260 -35.64 -5.14 2.80
CA TRP A 260 -34.78 -6.00 1.97
C TRP A 260 -33.40 -5.37 1.72
N THR A 261 -33.06 -4.31 2.45
CA THR A 261 -31.78 -3.58 2.30
C THR A 261 -30.54 -4.45 2.44
N HIS A 262 -30.58 -5.53 3.24
CA HIS A 262 -29.45 -6.45 3.42
C HIS A 262 -29.53 -7.70 2.51
N THR A 263 -30.57 -7.80 1.67
CA THR A 263 -30.77 -8.89 0.73
C THR A 263 -29.77 -8.81 -0.42
N SER A 264 -29.34 -9.97 -0.93
CA SER A 264 -28.47 -10.05 -2.11
C SER A 264 -29.17 -9.48 -3.35
N PRO A 265 -28.48 -8.69 -4.21
CA PRO A 265 -29.06 -8.14 -5.43
C PRO A 265 -29.71 -9.20 -6.32
N ALA A 266 -29.13 -10.40 -6.37
CA ALA A 266 -29.64 -11.52 -7.15
C ALA A 266 -31.03 -12.03 -6.69
N MET A 267 -31.47 -11.72 -5.47
CA MET A 267 -32.78 -12.17 -4.98
C MET A 267 -33.93 -11.23 -5.35
N PHE A 268 -33.65 -10.12 -6.05
CA PHE A 268 -34.66 -9.23 -6.62
C PHE A 268 -34.97 -9.66 -8.06
N THR A 269 -36.22 -9.50 -8.49
CA THR A 269 -36.59 -9.59 -9.90
C THR A 269 -36.06 -8.39 -10.67
N TRP A 270 -35.93 -8.52 -11.99
CA TRP A 270 -35.46 -7.45 -12.85
C TRP A 270 -36.38 -6.21 -12.78
N ARG A 271 -37.69 -6.42 -12.64
CA ARG A 271 -38.66 -5.32 -12.47
C ARG A 271 -38.45 -4.52 -11.19
N GLU A 272 -38.05 -5.17 -10.10
CA GLU A 272 -37.71 -4.51 -8.84
C GLU A 272 -36.37 -3.78 -8.94
N LEU A 273 -35.38 -4.36 -9.63
CA LEU A 273 -34.10 -3.69 -9.87
C LEU A 273 -34.24 -2.45 -10.77
N GLN A 274 -35.12 -2.50 -11.78
CA GLN A 274 -35.44 -1.36 -12.65
C GLN A 274 -36.15 -0.20 -11.93
N SER A 275 -36.81 -0.43 -10.80
CA SER A 275 -37.45 0.65 -10.03
C SER A 275 -36.45 1.43 -9.15
N LEU A 276 -35.20 0.94 -9.04
CA LEU A 276 -34.16 1.57 -8.24
C LEU A 276 -33.40 2.62 -9.04
N ASN A 277 -33.20 3.76 -8.37
CA ASN A 277 -32.26 4.78 -8.81
C ASN A 277 -30.85 4.35 -8.40
N ALA A 278 -29.93 4.26 -9.38
CA ALA A 278 -28.54 3.87 -9.20
C ALA A 278 -27.55 5.04 -9.31
N GLY A 279 -28.05 6.29 -9.26
CA GLY A 279 -27.27 7.49 -9.59
C GLY A 279 -27.20 8.57 -8.51
N SER A 280 -28.30 8.83 -7.80
CA SER A 280 -28.40 9.92 -6.82
C SER A 280 -27.39 9.82 -5.66
N TRP A 281 -27.02 8.59 -5.28
CA TRP A 281 -26.03 8.30 -4.23
C TRP A 281 -24.65 8.92 -4.52
N PHE A 282 -24.31 9.12 -5.79
CA PHE A 282 -23.00 9.63 -6.21
C PHE A 282 -22.76 11.05 -5.68
N PHE A 283 -23.81 11.87 -5.62
CA PHE A 283 -23.73 13.26 -5.13
C PHE A 283 -23.82 13.38 -3.61
N SER A 284 -24.43 12.40 -2.93
CA SER A 284 -24.53 12.42 -1.46
C SER A 284 -23.33 11.78 -0.76
N GLN A 285 -22.59 10.90 -1.46
CA GLN A 285 -21.36 10.28 -0.95
C GLN A 285 -20.09 10.91 -1.52
N ASP A 286 -20.13 11.49 -2.73
CA ASP A 286 -19.00 12.03 -3.50
C ASP A 286 -17.69 11.22 -3.31
N PRO A 287 -17.68 9.94 -3.71
CA PRO A 287 -16.64 8.97 -3.30
C PRO A 287 -15.21 9.32 -3.74
N PHE A 288 -15.05 10.28 -4.66
CA PHE A 288 -13.76 10.75 -5.17
C PHE A 288 -13.57 12.27 -5.04
N GLY A 289 -14.52 13.02 -4.46
CA GLY A 289 -14.47 14.48 -4.38
C GLY A 289 -14.66 15.19 -5.73
N THR A 290 -15.22 14.49 -6.73
CA THR A 290 -15.32 14.93 -8.13
C THR A 290 -16.74 15.21 -8.58
N ALA A 291 -17.78 14.87 -7.82
CA ALA A 291 -19.17 15.09 -8.22
C ALA A 291 -19.48 16.58 -8.48
N SER A 292 -18.72 17.48 -7.85
CA SER A 292 -18.77 18.93 -8.08
C SER A 292 -18.30 19.38 -9.47
N SER A 293 -17.47 18.61 -10.18
CA SER A 293 -16.92 19.00 -11.49
C SER A 293 -17.90 18.82 -12.65
N LEU A 294 -19.00 18.10 -12.45
CA LEU A 294 -20.03 17.86 -13.47
C LEU A 294 -20.84 19.13 -13.74
N SER A 295 -21.13 19.39 -15.02
CA SER A 295 -22.05 20.44 -15.47
C SER A 295 -23.50 20.15 -15.05
N PRO A 296 -24.41 21.15 -15.05
CA PRO A 296 -25.79 20.96 -14.61
C PRO A 296 -26.53 19.81 -15.32
N ASP A 297 -26.35 19.68 -16.64
CA ASP A 297 -27.00 18.64 -17.45
C ASP A 297 -26.44 17.25 -17.13
N GLU A 298 -25.11 17.14 -16.99
CA GLU A 298 -24.45 15.89 -16.58
C GLU A 298 -24.86 15.47 -15.17
N ARG A 299 -25.05 16.43 -14.25
CA ARG A 299 -25.59 16.15 -12.90
C ARG A 299 -26.99 15.57 -12.98
N LEU A 300 -27.86 16.13 -13.81
CA LEU A 300 -29.22 15.62 -14.01
C LEU A 300 -29.22 14.22 -14.64
N GLN A 301 -28.34 13.96 -15.61
CA GLN A 301 -28.17 12.63 -16.21
C GLN A 301 -27.64 11.61 -15.18
N ALA A 302 -26.62 12.00 -14.40
CA ALA A 302 -26.01 11.16 -13.38
C ALA A 302 -26.96 10.84 -12.23
N GLN A 303 -27.78 11.80 -11.79
CA GLN A 303 -28.80 11.57 -10.75
C GLN A 303 -29.88 10.59 -11.20
N ASN A 304 -30.18 10.50 -12.49
CA ASN A 304 -31.26 9.69 -13.04
C ASN A 304 -30.80 8.36 -13.66
N GLN A 305 -29.62 7.84 -13.27
CA GLN A 305 -29.18 6.51 -13.70
C GLN A 305 -29.99 5.38 -13.06
N LEU A 306 -30.16 4.29 -13.82
CA LEU A 306 -30.78 3.03 -13.39
C LEU A 306 -29.73 1.92 -13.28
N VAL A 307 -30.10 0.80 -12.66
CA VAL A 307 -29.29 -0.43 -12.69
C VAL A 307 -29.11 -0.88 -14.15
N CYS A 308 -27.86 -1.12 -14.57
CA CYS A 308 -27.53 -1.48 -15.95
C CYS A 308 -27.61 -3.01 -16.17
N THR A 309 -28.05 -3.44 -17.35
CA THR A 309 -27.99 -4.87 -17.75
C THR A 309 -26.61 -5.21 -18.32
N LEU A 310 -26.23 -6.49 -18.25
CA LEU A 310 -25.07 -6.99 -18.98
C LEU A 310 -25.18 -6.67 -20.47
N ARG A 311 -26.35 -6.94 -21.06
CA ARG A 311 -26.62 -6.70 -22.48
C ARG A 311 -26.30 -5.26 -22.90
N ALA A 312 -26.82 -4.26 -22.19
CA ALA A 312 -26.60 -2.85 -22.53
C ALA A 312 -25.12 -2.43 -22.45
N PHE A 313 -24.38 -3.02 -21.50
CA PHE A 313 -22.93 -2.84 -21.40
C PHE A 313 -22.16 -3.50 -22.56
N LEU A 314 -22.52 -4.73 -22.93
CA LEU A 314 -21.92 -5.43 -24.06
C LEU A 314 -22.21 -4.73 -25.40
N ASP A 315 -23.45 -4.29 -25.62
CA ASP A 315 -23.87 -3.53 -26.81
C ASP A 315 -23.10 -2.20 -26.94
N LEU A 316 -22.94 -1.46 -25.83
CA LEU A 316 -22.14 -0.23 -25.81
C LEU A 316 -20.65 -0.50 -26.10
N ALA A 317 -20.07 -1.58 -25.57
CA ALA A 317 -18.69 -1.94 -25.88
C ALA A 317 -18.51 -2.40 -27.33
N ALA A 318 -19.49 -3.12 -27.89
CA ALA A 318 -19.54 -3.53 -29.28
C ALA A 318 -19.57 -2.33 -30.24
N GLN A 319 -20.45 -1.35 -29.98
CA GLN A 319 -20.58 -0.12 -30.76
C GLN A 319 -19.26 0.65 -30.89
N TYR A 320 -18.42 0.64 -29.86
CA TYR A 320 -17.12 1.32 -29.83
C TYR A 320 -15.92 0.40 -30.15
N GLY A 321 -16.16 -0.87 -30.50
CA GLY A 321 -15.13 -1.85 -30.81
C GLY A 321 -14.14 -2.11 -29.66
N LYS A 322 -14.60 -2.06 -28.42
CA LYS A 322 -13.76 -2.18 -27.21
C LYS A 322 -13.76 -3.57 -26.61
N LEU A 323 -12.71 -3.89 -25.87
CA LEU A 323 -12.65 -5.09 -25.05
C LEU A 323 -13.45 -4.91 -23.77
N VAL A 324 -14.06 -5.98 -23.27
CA VAL A 324 -14.70 -6.04 -21.96
C VAL A 324 -14.08 -7.11 -21.08
N ILE A 325 -14.00 -6.86 -19.78
CA ILE A 325 -13.69 -7.85 -18.76
C ILE A 325 -14.73 -7.74 -17.65
N PHE A 326 -15.10 -8.86 -17.01
CA PHE A 326 -15.98 -8.80 -15.86
C PHE A 326 -15.76 -9.94 -14.87
N ASP A 327 -15.97 -9.64 -13.59
CA ASP A 327 -16.20 -10.66 -12.57
C ASP A 327 -17.63 -11.19 -12.69
N LEU A 328 -17.82 -12.51 -12.57
CA LEU A 328 -19.14 -13.16 -12.67
C LEU A 328 -19.53 -13.82 -11.35
N TYR A 329 -20.44 -13.19 -10.61
CA TYR A 329 -20.88 -13.67 -9.30
C TYR A 329 -21.97 -14.74 -9.41
N ARG A 330 -21.65 -15.94 -8.91
CA ARG A 330 -22.61 -17.04 -8.78
C ARG A 330 -23.76 -16.66 -7.82
N PRO A 331 -25.03 -16.81 -8.22
CA PRO A 331 -26.18 -16.52 -7.36
C PRO A 331 -26.22 -17.33 -6.05
N PRO A 332 -26.90 -16.81 -5.00
CA PRO A 332 -26.98 -17.45 -3.68
C PRO A 332 -27.79 -18.77 -3.70
N ARG A 333 -27.66 -19.58 -2.65
CA ARG A 333 -28.42 -20.84 -2.50
C ARG A 333 -29.92 -20.59 -2.56
N GLY A 334 -30.63 -21.44 -3.31
CA GLY A 334 -32.08 -21.32 -3.55
C GLY A 334 -32.46 -20.48 -4.78
N HIS A 335 -31.52 -19.76 -5.39
CA HIS A 335 -31.77 -18.97 -6.59
C HIS A 335 -31.96 -19.87 -7.83
N PRO A 336 -32.99 -19.64 -8.69
CA PRO A 336 -33.29 -20.52 -9.84
C PRO A 336 -32.11 -20.74 -10.78
N TYR A 337 -31.40 -19.66 -11.14
CA TYR A 337 -30.25 -19.71 -12.06
C TYR A 337 -28.91 -20.04 -11.39
N ARG A 338 -28.89 -20.46 -10.11
CA ARG A 338 -27.64 -20.70 -9.36
C ARG A 338 -26.67 -21.68 -10.02
N ASP A 339 -27.20 -22.64 -10.77
CA ASP A 339 -26.42 -23.70 -11.41
C ASP A 339 -26.41 -23.57 -12.95
N ALA A 340 -27.06 -22.53 -13.49
CA ALA A 340 -27.11 -22.19 -14.92
C ALA A 340 -26.58 -20.76 -15.22
N TRP A 341 -25.89 -20.13 -14.27
CA TRP A 341 -25.47 -18.73 -14.39
C TRP A 341 -24.47 -18.50 -15.53
N ILE A 342 -23.48 -19.39 -15.69
CA ILE A 342 -22.51 -19.32 -16.80
C ILE A 342 -23.21 -19.48 -18.15
N SER A 343 -24.07 -20.48 -18.32
CA SER A 343 -24.79 -20.69 -19.58
C SER A 343 -25.74 -19.53 -19.89
N ARG A 344 -26.37 -18.92 -18.88
CA ARG A 344 -27.23 -17.73 -19.08
C ARG A 344 -26.40 -16.49 -19.44
N THR A 345 -25.19 -16.33 -18.90
CA THR A 345 -24.27 -15.26 -19.32
C THR A 345 -23.79 -15.45 -20.76
N LEU A 346 -23.44 -16.68 -21.16
CA LEU A 346 -23.06 -17.01 -22.55
C LEU A 346 -24.20 -16.75 -23.53
N ASP A 347 -25.43 -17.15 -23.18
CA ASP A 347 -26.64 -16.90 -23.98
C ASP A 347 -26.88 -15.40 -24.23
N VAL A 348 -26.62 -14.53 -23.23
CA VAL A 348 -26.66 -13.07 -23.43
C VAL A 348 -25.55 -12.58 -24.36
N ILE A 349 -24.33 -13.13 -24.26
CA ILE A 349 -23.21 -12.78 -25.16
C ILE A 349 -23.55 -13.16 -26.61
N HIS A 350 -23.99 -14.40 -26.84
CA HIS A 350 -24.21 -14.96 -28.18
C HIS A 350 -25.49 -14.50 -28.87
N ASN A 351 -26.61 -14.47 -28.14
CA ASN A 351 -27.95 -14.39 -28.74
C ASN A 351 -28.68 -13.08 -28.45
N GLU A 352 -28.31 -12.34 -27.40
CA GLU A 352 -28.99 -11.10 -27.02
C GLU A 352 -28.18 -9.83 -27.30
N SER A 353 -26.85 -9.90 -27.22
CA SER A 353 -25.97 -8.75 -27.43
C SER A 353 -25.34 -8.73 -28.83
N SER A 354 -24.80 -7.58 -29.21
CA SER A 354 -24.10 -7.32 -30.47
C SER A 354 -22.58 -7.47 -30.38
N ILE A 355 -22.04 -7.93 -29.25
CA ILE A 355 -20.59 -8.06 -29.04
C ILE A 355 -20.03 -9.31 -29.72
N HIS A 356 -18.84 -9.22 -30.29
CA HIS A 356 -18.10 -10.41 -30.70
C HIS A 356 -17.44 -11.07 -29.48
N SER A 357 -17.49 -12.40 -29.37
CA SER A 357 -16.85 -13.16 -28.29
C SER A 357 -15.36 -12.86 -28.15
N SER A 358 -14.67 -12.58 -29.26
CA SER A 358 -13.26 -12.15 -29.28
C SER A 358 -12.99 -10.81 -28.59
N GLN A 359 -14.02 -10.01 -28.26
CA GLN A 359 -13.90 -8.81 -27.43
C GLN A 359 -14.02 -9.09 -25.92
N VAL A 360 -14.46 -10.28 -25.51
CA VAL A 360 -14.74 -10.62 -24.12
C VAL A 360 -13.55 -11.34 -23.49
N LEU A 361 -12.98 -10.71 -22.47
CA LEU A 361 -11.92 -11.26 -21.61
C LEU A 361 -12.58 -12.12 -20.52
N TRP A 362 -12.71 -13.43 -20.78
CA TRP A 362 -13.41 -14.35 -19.88
C TRP A 362 -12.56 -14.67 -18.63
N LEU A 363 -12.84 -13.95 -17.55
CA LEU A 363 -12.16 -14.06 -16.25
C LEU A 363 -12.57 -15.29 -15.40
N PRO A 364 -13.83 -15.78 -15.37
CA PRO A 364 -14.27 -16.83 -14.45
C PRO A 364 -13.49 -18.15 -14.59
N PRO A 365 -13.02 -18.76 -13.48
CA PRO A 365 -12.31 -20.04 -13.50
C PRO A 365 -13.25 -21.27 -13.55
N GLU A 366 -14.51 -21.14 -13.10
CA GLU A 366 -15.47 -22.23 -13.11
C GLU A 366 -15.87 -22.65 -14.53
N LEU A 367 -15.98 -23.97 -14.75
CA LEU A 367 -16.39 -24.58 -16.02
C LEU A 367 -15.56 -24.14 -17.25
N ARG A 368 -14.34 -23.65 -17.05
CA ARG A 368 -13.50 -23.08 -18.12
C ARG A 368 -13.32 -24.00 -19.34
N GLU A 369 -13.09 -25.29 -19.14
CA GLU A 369 -12.95 -26.27 -20.23
C GLU A 369 -14.23 -26.34 -21.10
N PHE A 370 -15.40 -26.31 -20.47
CA PHE A 370 -16.71 -26.29 -21.14
C PHE A 370 -16.98 -24.95 -21.84
N VAL A 371 -16.54 -23.82 -21.26
CA VAL A 371 -16.63 -22.50 -21.91
C VAL A 371 -15.75 -22.46 -23.16
N GLN A 372 -14.52 -22.98 -23.09
CA GLN A 372 -13.59 -23.06 -24.23
C GLN A 372 -14.09 -24.00 -25.35
N GLU A 373 -14.81 -25.07 -25.00
CA GLU A 373 -15.42 -26.00 -25.96
C GLU A 373 -16.61 -25.37 -26.71
N ILE A 374 -17.43 -24.57 -26.02
CA ILE A 374 -18.60 -23.90 -26.61
C ILE A 374 -18.23 -22.63 -27.37
N ASP A 375 -17.31 -21.84 -26.84
CA ASP A 375 -16.88 -20.57 -27.42
C ASP A 375 -15.35 -20.39 -27.29
N PRO A 376 -14.59 -20.85 -28.30
CA PRO A 376 -13.14 -20.73 -28.31
C PRO A 376 -12.65 -19.30 -28.61
N ASP A 377 -13.52 -18.39 -29.05
CA ASP A 377 -13.15 -17.00 -29.37
C ASP A 377 -13.05 -16.14 -28.10
N LEU A 378 -13.69 -16.53 -26.99
CA LEU A 378 -13.56 -15.86 -25.69
C LEU A 378 -12.11 -15.85 -25.22
N GLN A 379 -11.55 -14.64 -25.00
CA GLN A 379 -10.18 -14.44 -24.56
C GLN A 379 -9.99 -14.88 -23.09
N GLN A 380 -9.53 -16.11 -22.92
CA GLN A 380 -9.39 -16.76 -21.61
C GLN A 380 -8.41 -15.99 -20.72
N THR A 381 -8.93 -15.51 -19.58
CA THR A 381 -8.24 -14.63 -18.63
C THR A 381 -8.29 -15.24 -17.23
N THR A 382 -7.34 -14.93 -16.35
CA THR A 382 -7.37 -15.46 -14.97
C THR A 382 -6.97 -14.43 -13.91
N GLY A 383 -7.60 -14.54 -12.75
CA GLY A 383 -7.33 -13.75 -11.54
C GLY A 383 -6.16 -14.28 -10.70
N GLU A 384 -5.52 -15.37 -11.11
CA GLU A 384 -4.50 -16.08 -10.33
C GLU A 384 -3.19 -16.24 -11.12
N GLN A 385 -2.06 -16.17 -10.43
CA GLN A 385 -0.75 -16.41 -11.03
C GLN A 385 -0.43 -17.90 -11.05
N ALA A 386 0.11 -18.39 -12.16
CA ALA A 386 0.52 -19.78 -12.34
C ALA A 386 1.79 -19.87 -13.21
N PRO A 387 2.49 -21.02 -13.25
CA PRO A 387 3.59 -21.25 -14.19
C PRO A 387 3.15 -21.00 -15.64
N VAL A 388 4.08 -20.52 -16.48
CA VAL A 388 3.79 -20.16 -17.88
C VAL A 388 3.26 -21.36 -18.66
N GLU A 389 3.82 -22.53 -18.37
CA GLU A 389 3.48 -23.81 -18.95
C GLU A 389 2.04 -24.20 -18.61
N GLU A 390 1.58 -23.93 -17.39
CA GLU A 390 0.20 -24.17 -16.96
C GLU A 390 -0.78 -23.18 -17.63
N LEU A 391 -0.40 -21.90 -17.70
CA LEU A 391 -1.23 -20.88 -18.36
C LEU A 391 -1.41 -21.19 -19.85
N GLN A 392 -0.34 -21.59 -20.54
CA GLN A 392 -0.38 -22.00 -21.94
C GLN A 392 -1.22 -23.27 -22.16
N LEU A 393 -1.07 -24.29 -21.30
CA LEU A 393 -1.91 -25.51 -21.33
C LEU A 393 -3.40 -25.22 -21.11
N ARG A 394 -3.74 -24.14 -20.41
CA ARG A 394 -5.14 -23.71 -20.12
C ARG A 394 -5.63 -22.63 -21.08
N HIS A 395 -4.90 -22.40 -22.18
CA HIS A 395 -5.17 -21.41 -23.23
C HIS A 395 -5.31 -19.95 -22.73
N ILE A 396 -4.65 -19.60 -21.63
CA ILE A 396 -4.75 -18.27 -21.01
C ILE A 396 -3.91 -17.24 -21.77
N ALA A 397 -4.58 -16.24 -22.33
CA ALA A 397 -3.95 -15.12 -23.06
C ALA A 397 -3.66 -13.90 -22.17
N ARG A 398 -4.34 -13.78 -21.02
CA ARG A 398 -4.24 -12.61 -20.13
C ARG A 398 -4.32 -12.97 -18.65
N LEU A 399 -3.54 -12.25 -17.84
CA LEU A 399 -3.65 -12.22 -16.39
C LEU A 399 -4.35 -10.92 -15.96
N ASN A 400 -5.32 -11.00 -15.05
CA ASN A 400 -5.95 -9.86 -14.41
C ASN A 400 -5.60 -9.89 -12.91
N ILE A 401 -4.64 -9.10 -12.46
CA ILE A 401 -4.01 -9.27 -11.14
C ILE A 401 -3.99 -7.96 -10.36
N HIS A 402 -4.22 -8.02 -9.05
CA HIS A 402 -4.10 -6.84 -8.19
C HIS A 402 -2.68 -6.26 -8.24
N TYR A 403 -2.53 -4.94 -8.42
CA TYR A 403 -1.25 -4.30 -8.73
C TYR A 403 -0.11 -4.64 -7.75
N SER A 404 -0.43 -4.80 -6.46
CA SER A 404 0.55 -5.09 -5.41
C SER A 404 1.08 -6.53 -5.42
N SER A 405 0.46 -7.43 -6.20
CA SER A 405 0.73 -8.86 -6.18
C SER A 405 1.74 -9.31 -7.23
N MET A 406 2.16 -8.44 -8.16
CA MET A 406 3.03 -8.80 -9.29
C MET A 406 4.28 -7.91 -9.35
N SER A 407 5.45 -8.54 -9.49
CA SER A 407 6.72 -7.84 -9.67
C SER A 407 7.04 -7.56 -11.15
N GLU A 408 7.89 -6.58 -11.42
CA GLU A 408 8.45 -6.29 -12.77
C GLU A 408 9.00 -7.55 -13.46
N LYS A 409 9.69 -8.41 -12.70
CA LYS A 409 10.28 -9.64 -13.23
C LYS A 409 9.21 -10.63 -13.71
N GLU A 410 8.08 -10.69 -13.02
CA GLU A 410 6.95 -11.54 -13.41
C GLU A 410 6.19 -10.96 -14.59
N ILE A 411 5.93 -9.65 -14.62
CA ILE A 411 5.36 -8.95 -15.78
C ILE A 411 6.17 -9.28 -17.04
N ARG A 412 7.50 -9.10 -16.97
CA ARG A 412 8.40 -9.42 -18.09
C ARG A 412 8.43 -10.91 -18.45
N LYS A 413 8.36 -11.81 -17.47
CA LYS A 413 8.29 -13.27 -17.69
C LYS A 413 7.05 -13.65 -18.50
N TYR A 414 5.88 -13.12 -18.12
CA TYR A 414 4.62 -13.40 -18.85
C TYR A 414 4.61 -12.74 -20.24
N ALA A 415 5.12 -11.51 -20.36
CA ALA A 415 5.25 -10.81 -21.65
C ALA A 415 6.07 -11.61 -22.69
N VAL A 416 7.21 -12.20 -22.28
CA VAL A 416 8.04 -13.05 -23.15
C VAL A 416 7.30 -14.32 -23.62
N ALA A 417 6.34 -14.80 -22.83
CA ALA A 417 5.49 -15.94 -23.17
C ALA A 417 4.24 -15.56 -23.99
N ASN A 418 4.14 -14.30 -24.45
CA ASN A 418 2.96 -13.72 -25.09
C ASN A 418 1.69 -13.74 -24.21
N ILE A 419 1.84 -13.71 -22.89
CA ILE A 419 0.75 -13.61 -21.92
C ILE A 419 0.67 -12.17 -21.43
N SER A 420 -0.42 -11.50 -21.77
CA SER A 420 -0.64 -10.09 -21.42
C SER A 420 -1.03 -9.91 -19.95
N THR A 421 -0.75 -8.73 -19.39
CA THR A 421 -0.97 -8.42 -17.97
C THR A 421 -1.84 -7.18 -17.79
N ASN A 422 -2.97 -7.35 -17.11
CA ASN A 422 -3.81 -6.26 -16.61
C ASN A 422 -3.59 -6.10 -15.10
N LEU A 423 -3.31 -4.88 -14.65
CA LEU A 423 -3.16 -4.57 -13.22
C LEU A 423 -4.33 -3.72 -12.71
N TYR A 424 -4.93 -4.10 -11.58
CA TYR A 424 -6.07 -3.39 -11.00
C TYR A 424 -5.91 -3.12 -9.49
N VAL A 425 -6.54 -2.09 -8.90
CA VAL A 425 -7.08 -0.88 -9.55
C VAL A 425 -6.02 0.22 -9.43
N ILE A 426 -5.61 0.82 -10.55
CA ILE A 426 -4.57 1.85 -10.59
C ILE A 426 -5.19 3.17 -11.05
N SER A 427 -5.43 4.09 -10.11
CA SER A 427 -6.01 5.42 -10.40
C SER A 427 -4.99 6.56 -10.28
N GLU A 428 -3.86 6.31 -9.61
CA GLU A 428 -2.84 7.32 -9.33
C GLU A 428 -1.82 7.47 -10.48
N PRO A 429 -1.53 8.70 -10.97
CA PRO A 429 -0.56 8.92 -12.05
C PRO A 429 0.83 8.36 -11.78
N TRP A 430 1.31 8.40 -10.53
CA TRP A 430 2.62 7.86 -10.15
C TRP A 430 2.63 6.33 -10.18
N LEU A 431 1.54 5.68 -9.78
CA LEU A 431 1.43 4.21 -9.78
C LEU A 431 1.25 3.67 -11.20
N TYR A 432 0.49 4.39 -12.03
CA TYR A 432 0.41 4.14 -13.47
C TYR A 432 1.77 4.27 -14.16
N SER A 433 2.57 5.26 -13.75
CA SER A 433 3.94 5.45 -14.23
C SER A 433 4.83 4.26 -13.88
N LEU A 434 4.76 3.74 -12.65
CA LEU A 434 5.48 2.52 -12.25
C LEU A 434 5.03 1.29 -13.06
N ALA A 435 3.72 1.12 -13.27
CA ALA A 435 3.17 0.02 -14.07
C ALA A 435 3.64 0.08 -15.55
N TRP A 436 3.69 1.28 -16.13
CA TRP A 436 4.22 1.52 -17.48
C TRP A 436 5.72 1.21 -17.55
N CYS A 437 6.52 1.73 -16.61
CA CYS A 437 7.95 1.46 -16.55
C CYS A 437 8.25 -0.06 -16.45
N ALA A 438 7.46 -0.78 -15.65
CA ALA A 438 7.56 -2.22 -15.42
C ALA A 438 7.02 -3.08 -16.59
N GLY A 439 6.39 -2.47 -17.61
CA GLY A 439 5.93 -3.16 -18.81
C GLY A 439 4.56 -3.84 -18.70
N ALA A 440 3.67 -3.34 -17.84
CA ALA A 440 2.27 -3.81 -17.81
C ALA A 440 1.57 -3.52 -19.15
N HIS A 441 0.71 -4.43 -19.62
CA HIS A 441 0.04 -4.28 -20.92
C HIS A 441 -1.22 -3.42 -20.82
N SER A 442 -1.94 -3.52 -19.70
CA SER A 442 -3.10 -2.70 -19.39
C SER A 442 -3.25 -2.46 -17.89
N VAL A 443 -4.06 -1.46 -17.53
CA VAL A 443 -4.48 -1.23 -16.15
C VAL A 443 -5.99 -1.02 -16.08
N ALA A 444 -6.66 -1.54 -15.05
CA ALA A 444 -8.01 -1.13 -14.72
C ALA A 444 -7.98 0.10 -13.80
N THR A 445 -8.74 1.14 -14.12
CA THR A 445 -8.62 2.46 -13.48
C THR A 445 -9.96 3.15 -13.29
N ASN A 446 -10.10 3.90 -12.19
CA ASN A 446 -11.21 4.83 -11.99
C ASN A 446 -10.99 6.17 -12.73
N ALA A 447 -9.74 6.42 -13.15
CA ALA A 447 -9.20 7.74 -13.47
C ALA A 447 -8.79 7.88 -14.95
N VAL A 448 -9.53 7.24 -15.88
CA VAL A 448 -9.21 7.20 -17.32
C VAL A 448 -8.84 8.60 -17.87
N HIS A 449 -9.67 9.60 -17.56
CA HIS A 449 -9.50 10.99 -17.99
C HIS A 449 -8.23 11.69 -17.47
N ILE A 450 -7.66 11.22 -16.35
CA ILE A 450 -6.38 11.72 -15.81
C ILE A 450 -5.23 10.97 -16.48
N LEU A 451 -5.29 9.64 -16.49
CA LEU A 451 -4.19 8.79 -16.95
C LEU A 451 -3.97 8.86 -18.46
N LYS A 452 -5.02 9.06 -19.27
CA LYS A 452 -4.90 9.15 -20.75
C LYS A 452 -4.07 10.36 -21.19
N ASN A 453 -4.05 11.43 -20.39
CA ASN A 453 -3.28 12.64 -20.67
C ASN A 453 -1.78 12.49 -20.37
N LEU A 454 -1.36 11.41 -19.71
CA LEU A 454 0.03 11.20 -19.33
C LEU A 454 0.89 10.73 -20.52
N GLN A 455 1.63 11.66 -21.13
CA GLN A 455 2.49 11.39 -22.31
C GLN A 455 3.77 10.58 -22.01
N ARG A 456 4.19 10.49 -20.74
CA ARG A 456 5.38 9.74 -20.30
C ARG A 456 5.28 9.41 -18.81
N PRO A 457 5.90 8.32 -18.31
CA PRO A 457 5.90 8.02 -16.89
C PRO A 457 6.48 9.20 -16.08
N LEU A 458 5.77 9.58 -15.02
CA LEU A 458 6.32 10.39 -13.95
C LEU A 458 7.52 9.64 -13.36
N PHE A 459 8.61 10.37 -13.13
CA PHE A 459 9.86 9.84 -12.57
C PHE A 459 10.65 8.86 -13.48
N LEU A 460 10.35 8.79 -14.78
CA LEU A 460 11.25 8.18 -15.76
C LEU A 460 12.61 8.91 -15.78
N MET A 461 13.69 8.18 -15.60
CA MET A 461 15.05 8.73 -15.53
C MET A 461 16.03 7.74 -16.17
N THR A 462 16.97 8.19 -17.00
CA THR A 462 18.02 7.29 -17.48
C THR A 462 18.99 6.94 -16.33
N PRO A 463 19.71 5.80 -16.41
CA PRO A 463 20.77 5.46 -15.46
C PRO A 463 21.84 6.55 -15.34
N ASP A 464 22.14 7.28 -16.41
CA ASP A 464 23.08 8.42 -16.38
C ASP A 464 22.49 9.65 -15.69
N GLU A 465 21.23 10.01 -15.97
CA GLU A 465 20.54 11.10 -15.26
C GLU A 465 20.45 10.80 -13.75
N TYR A 466 20.17 9.55 -13.39
CA TYR A 466 20.13 9.11 -11.99
C TYR A 466 21.50 9.19 -11.31
N ARG A 467 22.56 8.67 -11.96
CA ARG A 467 23.94 8.80 -11.48
C ARG A 467 24.38 10.26 -11.33
N LEU A 468 24.02 11.12 -12.28
CA LEU A 468 24.38 12.54 -12.26
C LEU A 468 23.65 13.28 -11.13
N MET A 469 22.33 13.11 -11.02
CA MET A 469 21.50 13.71 -9.97
C MET A 469 22.02 13.32 -8.58
N TRP A 470 22.31 12.04 -8.37
CA TRP A 470 22.87 11.53 -7.12
C TRP A 470 24.27 12.10 -6.84
N THR A 471 25.24 11.95 -7.76
CA THR A 471 26.62 12.41 -7.53
C THR A 471 26.71 13.92 -7.29
N LEU A 472 25.92 14.74 -7.99
CA LEU A 472 25.84 16.18 -7.74
C LEU A 472 25.26 16.50 -6.36
N THR A 473 24.25 15.76 -5.91
CA THR A 473 23.64 15.93 -4.57
C THR A 473 24.67 15.65 -3.47
N ASP A 474 25.38 14.54 -3.57
CA ASP A 474 26.38 14.11 -2.58
C ASP A 474 27.61 15.03 -2.55
N ILE A 475 28.12 15.44 -3.71
CA ILE A 475 29.24 16.40 -3.80
C ILE A 475 28.85 17.75 -3.20
N THR A 476 27.65 18.25 -3.52
CA THR A 476 27.16 19.54 -2.99
C THR A 476 26.97 19.46 -1.47
N SER A 477 26.39 18.37 -0.97
CA SER A 477 26.25 18.11 0.46
C SER A 477 27.60 18.06 1.17
N LEU A 478 28.56 17.28 0.64
CA LEU A 478 29.90 17.15 1.20
C LEU A 478 30.62 18.50 1.27
N LEU A 479 30.56 19.31 0.21
CA LEU A 479 31.14 20.65 0.19
C LEU A 479 30.51 21.56 1.25
N LEU A 480 29.18 21.59 1.36
CA LEU A 480 28.47 22.40 2.36
C LEU A 480 28.79 21.96 3.79
N VAL A 481 28.78 20.65 4.06
CA VAL A 481 29.15 20.09 5.36
C VAL A 481 30.60 20.47 5.72
N VAL A 482 31.55 20.31 4.80
CA VAL A 482 32.95 20.70 5.03
C VAL A 482 33.08 22.21 5.31
N ILE A 483 32.42 23.07 4.52
CA ILE A 483 32.43 24.53 4.73
C ILE A 483 31.89 24.89 6.13
N VAL A 484 30.77 24.30 6.54
CA VAL A 484 30.17 24.53 7.87
C VAL A 484 31.10 24.08 8.98
N PHE A 485 31.65 22.86 8.92
CA PHE A 485 32.58 22.36 9.94
C PHE A 485 33.88 23.16 10.01
N VAL A 486 34.44 23.60 8.88
CA VAL A 486 35.63 24.47 8.82
C VAL A 486 35.33 25.86 9.39
N PHE A 487 34.19 26.45 9.05
CA PHE A 487 33.76 27.76 9.58
C PHE A 487 33.60 27.72 11.11
N HIS A 488 32.90 26.71 11.65
CA HIS A 488 32.74 26.56 13.09
C HIS A 488 34.07 26.30 13.80
N TRP A 489 34.92 25.42 13.25
CA TRP A 489 36.27 25.15 13.78
C TRP A 489 37.16 26.41 13.79
N TRP A 490 37.14 27.20 12.73
CA TRP A 490 37.85 28.48 12.65
C TRP A 490 37.31 29.47 13.68
N ARG A 491 35.98 29.58 13.83
CA ARG A 491 35.34 30.49 14.79
C ARG A 491 35.74 30.19 16.23
N GLU A 492 35.76 28.91 16.63
CA GLU A 492 36.16 28.51 17.99
C GLU A 492 37.68 28.59 18.23
N ARG A 493 38.52 28.41 17.19
CA ARG A 493 39.97 28.67 17.29
C ARG A 493 40.34 30.15 17.26
N GLY A 494 39.60 30.98 16.52
CA GLY A 494 39.78 32.43 16.49
C GLY A 494 39.44 33.07 17.83
N LEU A 495 38.38 32.59 18.50
CA LEU A 495 38.06 32.96 19.88
C LEU A 495 39.15 32.55 20.88
N ALA A 496 39.83 31.41 20.67
CA ALA A 496 40.94 31.00 21.52
C ALA A 496 42.21 31.87 21.35
N LEU A 497 42.33 32.61 20.24
CA LEU A 497 43.48 33.51 19.98
C LEU A 497 43.24 34.96 20.45
N SER A 498 42.03 35.33 20.89
CA SER A 498 41.73 36.69 21.37
C SER A 498 41.44 36.79 22.88
N VAL A 499 41.64 35.70 23.65
CA VAL A 499 41.31 35.62 25.09
C VAL A 499 42.56 35.33 25.93
N ASP A 500 43.73 35.80 25.50
CA ASP A 500 44.99 35.72 26.28
C ASP A 500 45.72 37.07 26.39
N SER A 501 45.00 38.18 26.17
CA SER A 501 45.53 39.56 26.32
C SER A 501 44.66 40.47 27.19
N SER A 502 43.76 39.90 28.01
CA SER A 502 42.94 40.64 28.98
C SER A 502 42.70 39.86 30.28
N SER A 503 43.76 39.24 30.81
CA SER A 503 43.82 39.07 32.26
C SER A 503 43.89 40.46 32.91
N VAL A 504 43.13 40.66 34.00
CA VAL A 504 42.85 41.97 34.65
C VAL A 504 41.88 42.88 33.87
N LEU A 505 40.56 42.71 34.06
CA LEU A 505 39.68 43.71 34.71
C LEU A 505 38.17 43.30 34.79
N GLU A 506 37.79 42.04 35.07
CA GLU A 506 36.36 41.73 35.28
C GLU A 506 36.08 40.62 36.33
N LYS A 507 36.63 40.78 37.53
CA LYS A 507 36.18 40.07 38.75
C LYS A 507 35.41 41.02 39.67
N GLY A 508 34.26 41.53 39.22
CA GLY A 508 33.58 42.60 39.97
C GLY A 508 32.16 42.97 39.52
N SER A 509 31.28 42.00 39.25
CA SER A 509 29.84 42.31 39.11
C SER A 509 28.86 41.16 39.45
N TYR A 510 29.26 39.89 39.35
CA TYR A 510 28.31 38.76 39.45
C TYR A 510 28.17 38.08 40.83
N ARG A 511 28.55 38.74 41.93
CA ARG A 511 28.44 38.18 43.31
C ARG A 511 27.43 38.87 44.23
N GLN A 512 26.81 39.97 43.81
CA GLN A 512 25.99 40.79 44.72
C GLN A 512 24.47 40.57 44.60
N PHE A 513 24.00 39.79 43.61
CA PHE A 513 22.56 39.57 43.36
C PHE A 513 21.99 38.23 43.86
N ARG A 514 22.77 37.45 44.64
CA ARG A 514 22.34 36.12 45.13
C ARG A 514 22.28 35.99 46.66
N THR A 515 22.43 37.10 47.40
CA THR A 515 22.41 37.12 48.87
C THR A 515 21.14 37.72 49.47
N GLU A 516 20.35 38.53 48.74
CA GLU A 516 19.15 39.17 49.30
C GLU A 516 17.85 38.34 49.21
N VAL A 517 17.86 37.17 48.55
CA VAL A 517 16.65 36.34 48.36
C VAL A 517 16.55 35.17 49.35
N ASN A 518 17.66 34.80 50.01
CA ASN A 518 17.69 33.67 50.94
C ASN A 518 17.32 34.03 52.40
N ASP A 519 17.37 35.31 52.79
CA ASP A 519 17.11 35.76 54.17
C ASP A 519 15.61 35.98 54.48
N VAL A 520 14.71 35.67 53.55
CA VAL A 520 13.25 35.87 53.69
C VAL A 520 12.49 34.59 54.10
N TRP A 521 13.11 33.41 54.01
CA TRP A 521 12.42 32.10 54.18
C TRP A 521 12.94 31.22 55.32
N SER A 522 13.75 31.75 56.23
CA SER A 522 14.32 31.03 57.39
C SER A 522 13.73 31.45 58.75
N LEU A 523 12.69 32.30 58.77
CA LEU A 523 11.95 32.71 59.97
C LEU A 523 10.57 32.03 60.09
N SER A 524 10.57 30.70 60.14
CA SER A 524 9.50 29.93 60.80
C SER A 524 10.01 28.53 61.16
N ASN A 525 9.54 28.00 62.30
CA ASN A 525 9.88 26.68 62.86
C ASN A 525 11.30 26.48 63.43
N MET A 526 11.53 26.97 64.65
CA MET A 526 11.95 26.07 65.74
C MET A 526 11.60 26.67 67.12
N SER A 527 10.80 25.97 67.91
CA SER A 527 10.53 26.28 69.32
C SER A 527 10.60 24.98 70.13
N SER A 528 11.07 25.04 71.40
CA SER A 528 11.42 23.90 72.28
C SER A 528 12.59 23.02 71.73
N SER A 529 13.53 22.47 72.50
CA SER A 529 13.88 22.51 73.95
C SER A 529 15.34 21.99 74.10
N ASP A 530 16.10 22.17 75.19
CA ASP A 530 15.81 22.74 76.52
C ASP A 530 17.06 23.40 77.21
N SER A 531 17.00 23.50 78.54
CA SER A 531 17.96 23.86 79.61
C SER A 531 19.30 23.06 79.65
N GLU A 532 20.34 23.42 80.42
CA GLU A 532 20.39 24.07 81.75
C GLU A 532 21.81 24.61 82.12
N LYS A 533 21.92 25.82 82.73
CA LYS A 533 22.59 26.13 84.04
C LYS A 533 23.11 27.58 84.26
N GLN A 534 22.52 28.23 85.28
CA GLN A 534 23.08 29.18 86.29
C GLN A 534 23.81 30.48 85.83
N VAL A 535 23.26 31.71 85.98
CA VAL A 535 22.97 32.53 87.21
C VAL A 535 24.26 32.97 87.97
N PRO A 536 24.42 34.20 88.55
CA PRO A 536 23.50 35.36 88.74
C PRO A 536 24.03 36.77 88.36
N SER A 537 23.15 37.80 88.36
CA SER A 537 23.33 39.02 89.19
C SER A 537 22.09 39.95 89.25
N LEU A 538 21.70 40.28 90.48
CA LEU A 538 20.81 41.39 90.95
C LEU A 538 19.39 41.53 90.36
#